data_AF-A0A327T1C1-F1
#
_entry.id   AF-A0A327T1C1-F1
#
_cell.length_a   1.000
_cell.length_b   1.000
_cell.length_c   1.000
_cell.angle_alpha   90.00
_cell.angle_beta   90.00
_cell.angle_gamma   90.00
#
_symmetry.space_group_name_H-M   'P 1'
#
loop_
_entity.id
_entity.type
_entity.pdbx_description
1 polymer ?
#
loop_
_entity_poly.entity_id
_entity_poly.type
_entity_poly.pdbx_seq_one_letter_code
_entity_poly.pdbx_strand_id
1 'polypeptide(L)'
;MARSWYAFIPGGDPTDIERYWKASVKHSCLCGTQICAIYAKGVGITPDVPLSPNIQEYIKNALITGQLQPETPIDSKKHVYLRLP
;
A
#
# COMPACT_ATOMS: atom_id res chain seq x y z
N MET A 1 9.39 -12.57 8.37
CA MET A 1 9.80 -11.77 7.20
C MET A 1 9.74 -10.29 7.54
N ALA A 2 10.76 -9.54 7.10
CA ALA A 2 10.79 -8.09 7.25
C ALA A 2 9.65 -7.43 6.44
N ARG A 3 9.25 -6.23 6.86
CA ARG A 3 8.30 -5.39 6.12
C ARG A 3 9.06 -4.22 5.51
N SER A 4 8.67 -3.84 4.30
CA SER A 4 9.26 -2.73 3.57
C SER A 4 8.15 -1.86 2.94
N TRP A 5 8.51 -0.66 2.53
CA TRP A 5 7.66 0.17 1.69
C TRP A 5 7.78 -0.24 0.24
N TYR A 6 6.65 -0.36 -0.45
CA TYR A 6 6.59 -0.61 -1.87
C TYR A 6 5.72 0.44 -2.53
N ALA A 7 6.28 1.16 -3.50
CA ALA A 7 5.57 2.15 -4.30
C ALA A 7 4.70 1.43 -5.34
N PHE A 8 3.49 1.93 -5.53
CA PHE A 8 2.58 1.47 -6.57
C PHE A 8 2.92 2.15 -7.90
N ILE A 9 3.12 1.34 -8.92
CA ILE A 9 3.26 1.74 -10.31
C ILE A 9 1.84 1.78 -10.90
N PRO A 10 1.32 2.97 -11.25
CA PRO A 10 -0.07 3.13 -11.67
C PRO A 10 -0.39 2.35 -12.96
N GLY A 11 -1.67 1.98 -13.07
CA GLY A 11 -2.22 1.16 -14.15
C GLY A 11 -2.43 -0.29 -13.72
N GLY A 12 -3.63 -0.84 -13.97
CA GLY A 12 -4.00 -2.21 -13.58
C GLY A 12 -4.64 -2.33 -12.19
N ASP A 13 -4.79 -3.56 -11.72
CA ASP A 13 -5.40 -3.85 -10.42
C ASP A 13 -4.41 -3.53 -9.29
N PRO A 14 -4.76 -2.68 -8.31
CA PRO A 14 -3.90 -2.37 -7.17
C PRO A 14 -3.63 -3.56 -6.25
N THR A 15 -4.27 -4.72 -6.44
CA THR A 15 -3.96 -5.95 -5.71
C THR A 15 -2.89 -6.82 -6.41
N ASP A 16 -2.50 -6.45 -7.64
CA ASP A 16 -1.43 -7.12 -8.38
C ASP A 16 -0.05 -6.76 -7.82
N ILE A 17 0.72 -7.77 -7.44
CA ILE A 17 2.05 -7.58 -6.82
C ILE A 17 3.07 -6.98 -7.78
N GLU A 18 2.95 -7.31 -9.06
CA GLU A 18 3.85 -6.82 -10.12
C GLU A 18 3.80 -5.30 -10.28
N ARG A 19 2.75 -4.66 -9.73
CA ARG A 19 2.63 -3.20 -9.67
C ARG A 19 3.38 -2.57 -8.52
N TYR A 20 4.04 -3.35 -7.67
CA TYR A 20 4.70 -2.84 -6.47
C TYR A 20 6.21 -3.01 -6.54
N TRP A 21 6.92 -1.89 -6.34
CA TRP A 21 8.37 -1.88 -6.32
C TRP A 21 8.91 -1.32 -5.02
N LYS A 22 9.93 -1.97 -4.44
CA LYS A 22 10.50 -1.59 -3.16
C LYS A 22 11.03 -0.16 -3.23
N ALA A 23 10.56 0.68 -2.32
CA ALA A 23 11.00 2.05 -2.20
C ALA A 23 12.28 2.11 -1.36
N SER A 24 13.29 2.83 -1.84
CA SER A 24 14.50 3.18 -1.09
C SER A 24 14.36 4.48 -0.31
N VAL A 25 13.31 5.26 -0.59
CA VAL A 25 13.02 6.55 0.03
C VAL A 25 11.67 6.52 0.74
N LYS A 26 11.53 7.37 1.77
CA LYS A 26 10.25 7.54 2.46
C LYS A 26 9.28 8.32 1.56
N HIS A 27 8.08 7.79 1.35
CA HIS A 27 7.03 8.48 0.59
C HIS A 27 6.46 9.68 1.37
N SER A 28 5.93 10.67 0.65
CA SER A 28 5.19 11.83 1.21
C SER A 28 3.66 11.66 1.16
N CYS A 29 3.20 10.51 0.68
CA CYS A 29 1.79 10.20 0.48
C CYS A 29 1.01 10.16 1.79
N LEU A 30 -0.25 10.58 1.74
CA LEU A 30 -1.17 10.68 2.87
C LEU A 30 -2.52 10.10 2.41
N CYS A 31 -3.43 10.95 1.94
CA CYS A 31 -4.75 10.60 1.42
C CYS A 31 -4.89 10.97 -0.07
N GLY A 32 -5.95 10.50 -0.71
CA GLY A 32 -6.19 10.76 -2.13
C GLY A 32 -7.03 9.68 -2.81
N THR A 33 -6.97 9.59 -4.13
CA THR A 33 -7.81 8.68 -4.93
C THR A 33 -7.01 7.59 -5.64
N GLN A 34 -5.68 7.61 -5.53
CA GLN A 34 -4.81 6.60 -6.11
C GLN A 34 -3.90 6.00 -5.05
N ILE A 35 -3.62 4.69 -5.15
CA ILE A 35 -2.60 4.07 -4.30
C ILE A 35 -1.25 4.72 -4.61
N CYS A 36 -0.53 5.06 -3.55
CA CYS A 36 0.84 5.53 -3.66
C CYS A 36 1.83 4.47 -3.20
N ALA A 37 1.63 3.92 -2.01
CA ALA A 37 2.56 2.95 -1.43
C ALA A 37 1.87 2.04 -0.41
N ILE A 38 2.44 0.85 -0.23
CA ILE A 38 2.00 -0.11 0.78
C ILE A 38 3.15 -0.53 1.70
N TYR A 39 2.82 -0.85 2.94
CA TYR A 39 3.72 -1.44 3.94
C TYR A 39 3.45 -2.93 4.09
N ALA A 40 4.10 -3.71 3.23
CA ALA A 40 3.87 -5.15 3.08
C ALA A 40 5.08 -5.98 3.52
N LYS A 41 4.87 -7.28 3.71
CA LYS A 41 5.96 -8.25 3.93
C LYS A 41 6.69 -8.48 2.60
N GLY A 42 8.00 -8.59 2.69
CA GLY A 42 8.86 -8.94 1.56
C GLY A 42 10.29 -8.46 1.77
N VAL A 43 11.24 -9.22 1.26
CA VAL A 43 12.69 -8.92 1.32
C VAL A 43 13.26 -8.47 -0.03
N GLY A 44 12.60 -8.86 -1.13
CA GLY A 44 13.03 -8.61 -2.49
C GLY A 44 12.63 -7.24 -3.04
N ILE A 45 12.62 -7.15 -4.38
CA ILE A 45 12.21 -5.96 -5.12
C ILE A 45 10.69 -5.77 -5.07
N THR A 46 9.93 -6.87 -5.00
CA THR A 46 8.47 -6.88 -4.88
C THR A 46 8.04 -7.42 -3.50
N PRO A 47 6.79 -7.16 -3.06
CA PRO A 47 6.21 -7.81 -1.89
C PRO A 47 6.17 -9.35 -2.03
N ASP A 48 6.00 -10.03 -0.90
CA ASP A 48 5.73 -11.48 -0.89
C ASP A 48 4.44 -11.80 -1.65
N VAL A 49 4.44 -12.94 -2.35
CA VAL A 49 3.30 -13.45 -3.13
C VAL A 49 2.52 -14.50 -2.34
N PRO A 50 1.18 -14.39 -2.23
CA PRO A 50 0.32 -13.26 -2.60
C PRO A 50 0.39 -12.11 -1.56
N LEU A 51 -0.16 -10.93 -1.90
CA LEU A 51 -0.40 -9.89 -0.89
C LEU A 51 -1.29 -10.49 0.20
N SER A 52 -0.94 -10.25 1.46
CA SER A 52 -1.74 -10.76 2.57
C SER A 52 -3.19 -10.26 2.47
N PRO A 53 -4.20 -11.07 2.85
CA PRO A 53 -5.61 -10.68 2.78
C PRO A 53 -5.91 -9.30 3.37
N ASN A 54 -5.34 -8.98 4.53
CA ASN A 54 -5.53 -7.67 5.17
C ASN A 54 -5.03 -6.50 4.31
N ILE A 55 -3.90 -6.66 3.59
CA ILE A 55 -3.41 -5.60 2.70
C ILE A 55 -4.34 -5.43 1.51
N GLN A 56 -4.86 -6.52 0.94
CA GLN A 56 -5.84 -6.44 -0.15
C GLN A 56 -7.13 -5.74 0.30
N GLU A 57 -7.62 -6.07 1.50
CA GLU A 57 -8.76 -5.39 2.11
C GLU A 57 -8.48 -3.90 2.34
N TYR A 58 -7.33 -3.57 2.93
CA TYR A 58 -6.91 -2.18 3.13
C TYR A 58 -6.76 -1.41 1.82
N ILE A 59 -6.30 -2.02 0.75
CA ILE A 59 -6.24 -1.38 -0.58
C ILE A 59 -7.64 -1.03 -1.05
N LYS A 60 -8.59 -1.97 -0.97
CA LYS A 60 -9.98 -1.74 -1.38
C LYS A 60 -10.65 -0.65 -0.54
N ASN A 61 -10.49 -0.71 0.78
CA ASN A 61 -11.07 0.29 1.69
C ASN A 61 -10.43 1.67 1.46
N ALA A 62 -9.12 1.75 1.25
CA ALA A 62 -8.41 2.99 0.96
C ALA A 62 -8.94 3.67 -0.31
N LEU A 63 -9.21 2.90 -1.36
CA LEU A 63 -9.77 3.42 -2.62
C LEU A 63 -11.22 3.88 -2.49
N ILE A 64 -12.00 3.25 -1.60
CA ILE A 64 -13.39 3.64 -1.33
C ILE A 64 -13.44 4.91 -0.48
N THR A 65 -12.66 4.98 0.60
CA THR A 65 -12.73 6.08 1.57
C THR A 65 -11.83 7.25 1.21
N GLY A 66 -10.83 7.03 0.35
CA GLY A 66 -9.76 7.97 0.06
C GLY A 66 -8.79 8.19 1.22
N GLN A 67 -8.87 7.34 2.25
CA GLN A 67 -8.11 7.47 3.50
C GLN A 67 -7.08 6.36 3.70
N LEU A 68 -6.10 6.65 4.54
CA LEU A 68 -5.07 5.69 4.93
C LEU A 68 -5.67 4.52 5.68
N GLN A 69 -5.24 3.30 5.36
CA GLN A 69 -5.76 2.09 6.00
C GLN A 69 -4.71 1.37 6.84
N PRO A 70 -5.08 0.74 7.96
CA PRO A 70 -6.43 0.76 8.55
C PRO A 70 -6.77 2.12 9.16
N GLU A 71 -8.02 2.57 9.03
CA GLU A 71 -8.48 3.83 9.66
C GLU A 71 -8.61 3.66 11.18
N THR A 72 -9.11 2.52 11.63
CA THR A 72 -9.37 2.21 13.04
C THR A 72 -8.46 1.09 13.55
N PRO A 73 -7.94 1.19 14.79
CA PRO A 73 -7.97 2.37 15.65
C PRO A 73 -7.15 3.53 15.05
N ILE A 74 -7.41 4.78 15.47
CA ILE A 74 -6.76 5.99 14.91
C ILE A 74 -5.22 5.87 14.93
N ASP A 75 -4.65 5.38 16.03
CA ASP A 75 -3.19 5.26 16.24
C ASP A 75 -2.58 4.01 15.60
N SER A 76 -3.37 3.24 14.84
CA SER A 76 -2.84 2.08 14.12
C SER A 76 -1.79 2.50 13.10
N LYS A 77 -0.73 1.69 13.00
CA LYS A 77 0.25 1.84 11.93
C LYS A 77 -0.44 1.65 10.59
N LYS A 78 -0.42 2.69 9.76
CA LYS A 78 -1.03 2.62 8.43
C LYS A 78 -0.17 1.77 7.50
N HIS A 79 -0.85 1.01 6.67
CA HIS A 79 -0.31 0.04 5.73
C HIS A 79 -0.53 0.43 4.28
N VAL A 80 -1.54 1.24 3.99
CA VAL A 80 -1.86 1.70 2.63
C VAL A 80 -1.96 3.21 2.65
N TYR A 81 -1.24 3.85 1.74
CA TYR A 81 -1.17 5.30 1.60
C TYR A 81 -1.60 5.68 0.19
N LEU A 82 -2.31 6.81 0.10
CA LEU A 82 -2.80 7.32 -1.17
C LEU A 82 -2.11 8.63 -1.54
N ARG A 83 -2.23 8.97 -2.82
CA ARG A 83 -1.83 10.27 -3.36
C ARG A 83 -2.99 10.90 -4.13
N LEU A 84 -2.92 12.22 -4.24
CA LEU A 84 -3.72 12.98 -5.20
C LEU A 84 -3.39 12.51 -6.64
N PRO A 85 -4.34 12.64 -7.57
CA PRO A 85 -4.17 12.20 -8.95
C PRO A 85 -3.01 12.89 -9.68
#